data_AF-A0A4R5DHI7-F1
#
_entry.id   AF-A0A4R5DHI7-F1
#
_cell.length_a   1.000
_cell.length_b   1.000
_cell.length_c   1.000
_cell.angle_alpha   90.00
_cell.angle_beta   90.00
_cell.angle_gamma   90.00
#
_symmetry.space_group_name_H-M   'P 1'
#
loop_
_entity.id
_entity.type
_entity.pdbx_description
1 polymer ?
#
loop_
_entity_poly.entity_id
_entity_poly.type
_entity_poly.pdbx_seq_one_letter_code
_entity_poly.pdbx_strand_id
1 'polypeptide(L)' 'MRELNYIIISTEMVWQWYYDPCKGKHFKELLGKEARFFISILETKKDIYIEDILPQLKSPENN' A
#
# COMPACT_ATOMS: atom_id res chain seq x y z
N MET A 1 -17.05 -1.30 -3.87
CA MET A 1 -15.70 -0.73 -3.65
C MET A 1 -15.47 -0.67 -2.15
N ARG A 2 -14.32 -1.14 -1.64
CA ARG A 2 -13.95 -0.87 -0.25
C ARG A 2 -13.46 0.57 -0.19
N GLU A 3 -13.88 1.33 0.82
CA GLU A 3 -13.36 2.68 1.02
C GLU A 3 -11.93 2.56 1.54
N LEU A 4 -10.98 2.79 0.63
CA LEU A 4 -9.55 2.72 0.90
C LEU A 4 -9.11 4.01 1.58
N ASN A 5 -8.47 3.89 2.73
CA ASN A 5 -7.94 5.03 3.45
C ASN A 5 -6.43 4.91 3.57
N TYR A 6 -5.70 6.01 3.42
CA TYR A 6 -4.26 6.05 3.68
C TYR A 6 -3.84 7.41 4.23
N ILE A 7 -2.69 7.42 4.91
CA ILE A 7 -1.99 8.63 5.32
C ILE A 7 -0.50 8.49 5.00
N ILE A 8 0.07 9.51 4.37
CA ILE A 8 1.51 9.63 4.13
C ILE A 8 2.10 10.35 5.35
N ILE A 9 2.84 9.63 6.18
CA ILE A 9 3.47 10.19 7.38
C ILE A 9 4.79 10.87 6.99
N SER A 10 5.54 10.22 6.10
CA SER A 10 6.75 10.77 5.48
C SER A 10 6.94 10.14 4.10
N THR A 11 7.96 10.59 3.35
CA THR A 11 8.35 9.97 2.08
C THR A 11 8.75 8.49 2.23
N GLU A 12 9.05 8.04 3.44
CA GLU A 12 9.46 6.66 3.74
C GLU A 12 8.48 5.93 4.66
N MET A 13 7.29 6.49 4.92
CA MET A 13 6.31 5.89 5.82
C MET A 13 4.88 6.19 5.40
N VAL A 14 4.10 5.13 5.17
CA VAL A 14 2.69 5.21 4.80
C VAL A 14 1.89 4.20 5.62
N TRP A 15 0.73 4.63 6.11
CA TRP A 15 -0.26 3.73 6.69
C TRP A 15 -1.49 3.65 5.79
N GLN A 16 -2.01 2.45 5.57
CA GLN A 16 -3.25 2.21 4.86
C GLN A 16 -4.18 1.33 5.68
N TRP A 17 -5.48 1.61 5.61
CA TRP A 17 -6.50 0.77 6.20
C TRP A 17 -7.77 0.75 5.36
N TYR A 18 -8.53 -0.32 5.53
CA TYR A 18 -9.86 -0.47 4.96
C TYR A 18 -10.70 -1.43 5.80
N TYR A 19 -12.02 -1.39 5.58
CA TYR A 19 -12.95 -2.35 6.16
C TYR A 19 -13.37 -3.37 5.10
N ASP A 20 -13.35 -4.64 5.45
CA ASP A 20 -13.92 -5.69 4.60
C ASP A 20 -15.46 -5.74 4.73
N PRO A 21 -16.16 -6.51 3.87
CA PRO A 21 -17.62 -6.63 3.93
C PRO A 21 -18.18 -7.16 5.26
N CYS A 22 -17.35 -7.87 6.04
CA CYS A 22 -17.68 -8.40 7.36
C CYS A 22 -17.36 -7.40 8.49
N LYS A 23 -17.01 -6.14 8.15
CA LYS A 23 -16.55 -5.09 9.07
C LYS A 23 -15.22 -5.39 9.77
N GLY A 24 -14.44 -6.33 9.24
CA GLY A 24 -13.07 -6.54 9.67
C GLY A 24 -12.19 -5.37 9.27
N LYS A 25 -11.42 -4.83 10.22
CA LYS A 25 -10.46 -3.75 9.95
C LYS A 25 -9.12 -4.36 9.51
N HIS A 26 -8.67 -3.97 8.33
CA HIS A 26 -7.34 -4.31 7.81
C HIS A 26 -6.46 -3.07 7.92
N PHE A 27 -5.23 -3.24 8.41
CA PHE A 27 -4.26 -2.17 8.56
C PHE A 27 -2.90 -2.66 8.10
N LYS A 28 -2.18 -1.83 7.36
CA LYS A 28 -0.81 -2.09 6.95
C LYS A 28 0.03 -0.84 7.04
N GLU A 29 1.28 -1.06 7.43
CA GLU A 29 2.35 -0.09 7.44
C GLU A 29 3.34 -0.42 6.32
N LEU A 30 3.72 0.60 5.55
CA LEU A 30 4.82 0.53 4.60
C LEU A 30 5.97 1.41 5.08
N LEU A 31 7.18 0.90 4.92
CA LEU A 31 8.41 1.58 5.31
C LEU A 31 9.41 1.64 4.16
N GLY A 32 10.26 2.67 4.17
CA GLY A 32 11.41 2.80 3.29
C GLY A 32 11.06 2.71 1.80
N LYS A 33 11.63 1.72 1.11
CA LYS A 33 11.45 1.50 -0.34
C LYS A 33 10.00 1.24 -0.71
N GLU A 34 9.27 0.50 0.12
CA GLU A 34 7.87 0.12 -0.15
C GLU A 34 6.96 1.36 -0.09
N ALA A 35 7.18 2.21 0.91
CA ALA A 35 6.47 3.49 1.06
C ALA A 35 6.73 4.41 -0.14
N ARG A 36 7.99 4.58 -0.54
CA ARG A 36 8.35 5.39 -1.73
C ARG A 36 7.68 4.88 -2.99
N PHE A 37 7.68 3.56 -3.19
CA PHE A 37 7.05 2.95 -4.36
C PHE A 37 5.54 3.18 -4.35
N PHE A 38 4.87 2.97 -3.20
CA PHE A 38 3.44 3.29 -3.05
C PHE A 38 3.12 4.74 -3.41
N ILE A 39 3.90 5.70 -2.90
CA ILE A 39 3.71 7.14 -3.20
C ILE A 39 3.87 7.41 -4.69
N SER A 40 4.87 6.83 -5.36
CA SER A 40 5.05 7.00 -6.81
C SER A 40 3.87 6.48 -7.63
N ILE A 41 3.16 5.45 -7.15
CA ILE A 41 1.97 4.94 -7.82
C ILE A 41 0.78 5.87 -7.58
N LEU A 42 0.63 6.44 -6.38
CA LEU A 42 -0.43 7.42 -6.11
C LEU A 42 -0.37 8.63 -7.04
N GLU A 43 0.83 9.09 -7.39
CA GLU A 43 1.03 10.19 -8.34
C GLU A 43 0.43 9.88 -9.73
N THR A 44 0.24 8.59 -10.07
CA THR A 44 -0.41 8.15 -11.32
C THR A 44 -1.94 8.20 -11.27
N LYS A 45 -2.55 8.67 -10.17
CA LYS A 45 -4.00 8.75 -9.94
C LYS A 45 -4.73 7.39 -10.01
N LYS A 46 -4.02 6.31 -9.67
CA LYS A 46 -4.62 4.98 -9.54
C LYS A 46 -4.85 4.67 -8.06
N ASP A 47 -6.06 4.22 -7.75
CA ASP A 47 -6.33 3.61 -6.45
C ASP A 47 -5.58 2.28 -6.37
N ILE A 48 -4.77 2.10 -5.34
CA ILE A 48 -3.99 0.88 -5.16
C ILE A 48 -4.00 0.40 -3.71
N TYR A 49 -4.28 -0.88 -3.53
CA TYR A 49 -4.19 -1.55 -2.24
C TYR A 49 -2.74 -1.98 -2.01
N ILE A 50 -2.23 -1.88 -0.79
CA ILE A 50 -0.88 -2.33 -0.44
C ILE A 50 -0.70 -3.82 -0.78
N GLU A 51 -1.76 -4.61 -0.60
CA GLU A 51 -1.84 -6.02 -0.99
C GLU A 51 -1.39 -6.29 -2.43
N ASP A 52 -1.65 -5.38 -3.36
CA ASP A 52 -1.34 -5.54 -4.78
C ASP A 52 0.14 -5.24 -5.09
N ILE A 53 0.84 -4.58 -4.16
CA ILE A 53 2.19 -4.05 -4.33
C ILE A 53 3.23 -4.98 -3.66
N LEU A 54 2.90 -5.53 -2.50
CA LEU A 54 3.80 -6.40 -1.74
C LEU A 54 4.31 -7.63 -2.52
N PRO A 55 3.54 -8.28 -3.42
CA PRO A 55 4.05 -9.36 -4.26
C PRO A 55 5.15 -8.89 -5.22
N GLN A 56 5.06 -7.66 -5.72
CA GLN A 56 6.00 -7.10 -6.71
C GLN A 56 7.36 -6.73 -6.09
N LEU A 57 7.40 -6.50 -4.77
CA LEU A 57 8.61 -6.20 -4.02
C LEU A 57 9.32 -7.47 -3.51
N LYS A 58 8.63 -8.62 -3.52
CA LYS A 58 9.12 -9.92 -3.08
C LYS A 58 9.58 -10.85 -4.22
N SER A 59 9.66 -10.38 -5.47
CA SER A 59 10.38 -11.11 -6.51
C SER A 59 11.86 -10.75 -6.46
N PRO A 60 12.72 -11.55 -5.81
CA PRO A 60 14.11 -11.63 -6.23
C PRO A 60 14.12 -12.35 -7.58
N GLU A 61 14.87 -11.79 -8.52
CA GLU A 61 15.68 -12.52 -9.50
C GLU A 61 15.34 -14.01 -9.66
N ASN A 62 14.61 -14.35 -10.72
CA ASN A 62 14.86 -15.63 -11.39
C ASN A 62 16.24 -15.50 -12.05
N ASN A 63 17.28 -15.90 -11.31
CA ASN A 63 18.58 -16.31 -11.85
C ASN A 63 18.59 -17.84 -11.91
#